data_AF-A0A1I6SIC1-F1
#
_entry.id   AF-A0A1I6SIC1-F1
#
_cell.length_a   1.000
_cell.length_b   1.000
_cell.length_c   1.000
_cell.angle_alpha   90.00
_cell.angle_beta   90.00
_cell.angle_gamma   90.00
#
_symmetry.space_group_name_H-M   'P 1'
#
loop_
_entity.id
_entity.type
_entity.pdbx_description
1 polymer ?
#
loop_
_entity_poly.entity_id
_entity_poly.type
_entity_poly.pdbx_seq_one_letter_code
_entity_poly.pdbx_strand_id
1 'polypeptide(L)'
;MTQDNFDYFTDKEMEWTGILEHYQFPNFKHEKGTIFSIEITTDVNIEGIELIAITSLASGWTWGEDRRIKAFKLLEESVTENRLYFKFRTIRKSKRYDEIKLFLFDLGSVLDLWECKIKSISVEEM
;
A
#
# COMPACT_ATOMS: atom_id res chain seq x y z
N MET A 1 25.00 15.40 9.96
CA MET A 1 23.78 14.77 9.41
C MET A 1 22.73 14.90 10.49
N THR A 2 21.75 15.78 10.32
CA THR A 2 20.53 15.76 11.11
C THR A 2 19.83 14.44 10.79
N GLN A 3 19.78 13.53 11.76
CA GLN A 3 18.82 12.44 11.73
C GLN A 3 17.47 13.10 11.96
N ASP A 4 16.76 13.38 10.88
CA ASP A 4 15.42 13.90 10.99
C ASP A 4 14.54 12.79 11.59
N ASN A 5 13.96 13.10 12.74
CA ASN A 5 13.07 12.23 13.49
C ASN A 5 11.63 12.39 12.98
N PHE A 6 11.43 12.40 11.66
CA PHE A 6 10.08 12.36 11.09
C PHE A 6 9.60 10.91 11.12
N ASP A 7 8.94 10.52 12.22
CA ASP A 7 8.00 9.41 12.14
C ASP A 7 6.95 9.81 11.10
N TYR A 8 6.89 9.04 10.00
CA TYR A 8 6.11 9.41 8.83
C TYR A 8 4.62 9.52 9.15
N PHE A 9 4.10 8.55 9.88
CA PHE A 9 2.72 8.51 10.34
C PHE A 9 2.63 7.67 11.62
N THR A 10 1.81 8.13 12.54
CA THR A 10 1.34 7.38 13.71
C THR A 10 0.07 6.62 13.36
N ASP A 11 -0.24 5.56 14.11
CA ASP A 11 -1.48 4.79 13.89
C ASP A 11 -2.72 5.69 13.96
N LYS A 12 -2.74 6.67 14.86
CA LYS A 12 -3.83 7.66 14.96
C LYS A 12 -4.06 8.43 13.65
N GLU A 13 -3.00 8.72 12.90
CA GLU A 13 -3.11 9.44 11.62
C GLU A 13 -3.61 8.53 10.49
N MET A 14 -3.64 7.21 10.70
CA MET A 14 -4.13 6.22 9.74
C MET A 14 -5.57 5.77 9.97
N GLU A 15 -6.17 6.05 11.14
CA GLU A 15 -7.48 5.51 11.56
C GLU A 15 -8.58 5.73 10.51
N TRP A 16 -8.67 6.94 9.96
CA TRP A 16 -9.72 7.32 9.00
C TRP A 16 -9.67 6.52 7.68
N THR A 17 -8.51 5.99 7.30
CA THR A 17 -8.35 5.20 6.06
C THR A 17 -8.93 3.79 6.18
N GLY A 18 -9.29 3.34 7.38
CA GLY A 18 -9.79 1.99 7.64
C GLY A 18 -8.72 0.89 7.56
N ILE A 19 -7.47 1.20 7.20
CA ILE A 19 -6.44 0.18 7.04
C ILE A 19 -6.15 -0.57 8.33
N LEU A 20 -6.21 0.11 9.49
CA LEU A 20 -5.84 -0.48 10.77
C LEU A 20 -6.82 -1.56 11.22
N GLU A 21 -8.07 -1.48 10.74
CA GLU A 21 -9.11 -2.46 11.03
C GLU A 21 -8.93 -3.75 10.21
N HIS A 22 -8.31 -3.64 9.03
CA HIS A 22 -8.28 -4.71 8.03
C HIS A 22 -6.88 -5.27 7.77
N TYR A 23 -5.83 -4.49 7.98
CA TYR A 23 -4.47 -4.92 7.75
C TYR A 23 -3.92 -5.67 8.97
N GLN A 24 -3.52 -6.91 8.73
CA GLN A 24 -2.73 -7.69 9.68
C GLN A 24 -1.29 -7.75 9.18
N PHE A 25 -0.34 -7.71 10.12
CA PHE A 25 1.07 -7.86 9.77
C PHE A 25 1.27 -9.19 9.03
N PRO A 26 2.00 -9.21 7.90
CA PRO A 26 2.14 -10.40 7.08
C PRO A 26 2.79 -11.54 7.84
N ASN A 27 2.28 -12.76 7.65
CA ASN A 27 2.82 -13.98 8.25
C ASN A 27 4.06 -14.53 7.51
N PHE A 28 4.74 -13.68 6.74
CA PHE A 28 5.96 -14.03 6.01
C PHE A 28 7.09 -13.05 6.31
N LYS A 29 8.32 -13.45 6.00
CA LYS A 29 9.48 -12.60 6.18
C LYS A 29 9.59 -11.60 5.03
N HIS A 30 9.15 -10.37 5.27
CA HIS A 30 9.26 -9.29 4.29
C HIS A 30 10.69 -8.73 4.24
N GLU A 31 11.47 -9.13 3.23
CA GLU A 31 12.83 -8.66 2.99
C GLU A 31 13.06 -8.22 1.54
N LYS A 32 14.23 -7.65 1.25
CA LYS A 32 14.56 -7.25 -0.13
C LYS A 32 14.55 -8.49 -1.02
N GLY A 33 13.78 -8.42 -2.10
CA GLY A 33 13.63 -9.50 -3.06
C GLY A 33 12.34 -10.31 -2.90
N THR A 34 11.68 -10.25 -1.74
CA THR A 34 10.38 -10.91 -1.49
C THR A 34 9.37 -10.53 -2.57
N ILE A 35 8.64 -11.52 -3.07
CA ILE A 35 7.50 -11.33 -3.97
C ILE A 35 6.25 -11.61 -3.15
N PHE A 36 5.31 -10.68 -3.18
CA PHE A 36 4.09 -10.77 -2.41
C PHE A 36 2.93 -10.17 -3.19
N SER A 37 1.72 -10.57 -2.85
CA SER A 37 0.48 -9.98 -3.34
C SER A 37 -0.19 -9.17 -2.24
N ILE A 38 -0.93 -8.14 -2.66
CA ILE A 38 -1.92 -7.44 -1.84
C ILE A 38 -3.25 -7.56 -2.59
N GLU A 39 -4.28 -8.07 -1.92
CA GLU A 39 -5.65 -8.05 -2.40
C GLU A 39 -6.50 -7.16 -1.48
N ILE A 40 -7.24 -6.23 -2.07
CA ILE A 40 -8.11 -5.29 -1.33
C ILE A 40 -9.50 -5.37 -1.93
N THR A 41 -10.50 -5.58 -1.06
CA THR A 41 -11.91 -5.47 -1.44
C THR A 41 -12.47 -4.17 -0.90
N THR A 42 -13.24 -3.47 -1.72
CA THR A 42 -13.92 -2.21 -1.39
C THR A 42 -15.45 -2.38 -1.40
N ASP A 43 -16.21 -1.42 -0.87
CA ASP A 43 -17.69 -1.47 -0.91
C ASP A 43 -18.29 -1.12 -2.26
N VAL A 44 -17.56 -0.42 -3.11
CA VAL A 44 -18.02 0.05 -4.42
C VAL A 44 -17.08 -0.39 -5.53
N ASN A 45 -17.56 -0.38 -6.76
CA ASN A 45 -16.72 -0.69 -7.91
C ASN A 45 -15.74 0.45 -8.17
N ILE A 46 -14.53 0.08 -8.60
CA ILE A 46 -13.48 1.02 -8.98
C ILE A 46 -13.41 1.06 -10.50
N GLU A 47 -13.77 2.20 -11.07
CA GLU A 47 -13.86 2.39 -12.53
C GLU A 47 -13.11 3.67 -12.94
N GLY A 48 -13.21 4.07 -14.20
CA GLY A 48 -12.86 5.42 -14.65
C GLY A 48 -11.50 5.99 -14.21
N ILE A 49 -11.54 7.14 -13.54
CA ILE A 49 -10.36 7.92 -13.17
C ILE A 49 -9.68 7.39 -11.91
N GLU A 50 -10.48 6.75 -11.05
CA GLU A 50 -10.07 6.08 -9.83
C GLU A 50 -9.04 5.00 -10.16
N LEU A 51 -9.34 4.18 -11.17
CA LEU A 51 -8.44 3.15 -11.68
C LEU A 51 -7.08 3.72 -12.12
N ILE A 52 -7.09 4.80 -12.90
CA ILE A 52 -5.86 5.44 -13.40
C ILE A 52 -4.99 5.95 -12.26
N ALA A 53 -5.62 6.55 -11.23
CA ALA A 53 -4.91 7.06 -10.06
C ALA A 53 -4.32 5.92 -9.22
N ILE A 54 -5.06 4.84 -9.01
CA ILE A 54 -4.62 3.66 -8.25
C ILE A 54 -3.45 2.97 -8.95
N THR A 55 -3.56 2.72 -10.27
CA THR A 55 -2.46 2.18 -11.09
C THR A 55 -1.22 3.08 -11.04
N SER A 56 -1.42 4.39 -11.14
CA SER A 56 -0.31 5.36 -11.07
C SER A 56 0.36 5.34 -9.70
N LEU A 57 -0.42 5.24 -8.62
CA LEU A 57 0.10 5.09 -7.27
C LEU A 57 0.89 3.78 -7.13
N ALA A 58 0.28 2.62 -7.44
CA ALA A 58 0.88 1.31 -7.30
C ALA A 58 2.21 1.18 -8.05
N SER A 59 2.27 1.68 -9.28
CA SER A 59 3.50 1.66 -10.09
C SER A 59 4.54 2.70 -9.63
N GLY A 60 4.10 3.85 -9.12
CA GLY A 60 4.93 5.01 -8.80
C GLY A 60 5.31 5.15 -7.33
N TRP A 61 4.77 4.32 -6.44
CA TRP A 61 4.81 4.55 -5.01
C TRP A 61 6.23 4.62 -4.43
N THR A 62 6.44 5.63 -3.59
CA THR A 62 7.68 5.88 -2.86
C THR A 62 7.35 6.43 -1.49
N TRP A 63 8.23 6.24 -0.53
CA TRP A 63 8.08 6.76 0.83
C TRP A 63 9.45 7.08 1.43
N GLY A 64 9.48 7.80 2.54
CA GLY A 64 10.73 8.09 3.25
C GLY A 64 11.57 9.22 2.65
N GLU A 65 12.73 9.44 3.26
CA GLU A 65 13.68 10.55 2.98
C GLU A 65 14.28 10.50 1.56
N ASP A 66 14.49 9.30 1.01
CA ASP A 66 14.96 9.13 -0.36
C ASP A 66 13.86 8.57 -1.26
N ARG A 67 12.97 9.47 -1.68
CA ARG A 67 11.88 9.19 -2.62
C ARG A 67 12.35 8.82 -4.04
N ARG A 68 13.66 8.85 -4.32
CA ARG A 68 14.18 8.44 -5.64
C ARG A 68 14.21 6.92 -5.80
N ILE A 69 14.19 6.17 -4.70
CA ILE A 69 14.22 4.70 -4.71
C ILE A 69 12.87 4.15 -4.25
N LYS A 70 12.16 3.49 -5.17
CA LYS A 70 10.90 2.80 -4.87
C LYS A 70 11.13 1.66 -3.88
N ALA A 71 10.19 1.50 -2.95
CA ALA A 71 10.17 0.38 -2.03
C ALA A 71 9.76 -0.91 -2.74
N PHE A 72 8.80 -0.79 -3.65
CA PHE A 72 8.24 -1.90 -4.40
C PHE A 72 8.39 -1.69 -5.90
N LYS A 73 8.59 -2.80 -6.61
CA LYS A 73 8.41 -2.88 -8.05
C LYS A 73 7.09 -3.61 -8.29
N LEU A 74 6.13 -2.92 -8.91
CA LEU A 74 4.91 -3.56 -9.40
C LEU A 74 5.27 -4.57 -10.50
N LEU A 75 4.79 -5.80 -10.36
CA LEU A 75 4.95 -6.88 -11.32
C LEU A 75 3.67 -7.12 -12.11
N GLU A 76 2.53 -7.06 -11.43
CA GLU A 76 1.21 -7.30 -11.98
C GLU A 76 0.20 -6.50 -11.18
N GLU A 77 -0.82 -6.00 -11.86
CA GLU A 77 -1.99 -5.41 -11.22
C GLU A 77 -3.23 -5.86 -11.97
N SER A 78 -4.33 -5.97 -11.25
CA SER A 78 -5.65 -6.15 -11.84
C SER A 78 -6.69 -5.50 -10.96
N VAL A 79 -7.64 -4.83 -11.60
CA VAL A 79 -8.82 -4.29 -10.93
C VAL A 79 -10.04 -4.92 -11.57
N THR A 80 -10.90 -5.50 -10.75
CA THR A 80 -12.13 -6.16 -11.22
C THR A 80 -13.23 -5.84 -10.23
N GLU A 81 -14.24 -5.11 -10.70
CA GLU A 81 -15.35 -4.65 -9.87
C GLU A 81 -14.84 -3.86 -8.66
N ASN A 82 -15.04 -4.39 -7.45
CA ASN A 82 -14.64 -3.80 -6.19
C ASN A 82 -13.33 -4.36 -5.64
N ARG A 83 -12.57 -5.12 -6.46
CA ARG A 83 -11.33 -5.78 -6.05
C ARG A 83 -10.11 -5.18 -6.72
N LEU A 84 -9.12 -4.85 -5.91
CA LEU A 84 -7.78 -4.44 -6.32
C LEU A 84 -6.81 -5.58 -5.99
N TYR A 85 -6.01 -5.96 -6.97
CA TYR A 85 -4.93 -6.91 -6.78
C TYR A 85 -3.63 -6.29 -7.28
N PHE A 86 -2.60 -6.38 -6.44
CA PHE A 86 -1.25 -5.94 -6.77
C PHE A 86 -0.25 -7.03 -6.44
N LYS A 87 0.61 -7.35 -7.39
CA LYS A 87 1.78 -8.20 -7.16
C LYS A 87 3.02 -7.33 -7.15
N PHE A 88 3.75 -7.37 -6.04
CA PHE A 88 4.93 -6.56 -5.84
C PHE A 88 6.17 -7.43 -5.65
N ARG A 89 7.32 -6.83 -5.99
CA ARG A 89 8.62 -7.27 -5.51
C ARG A 89 9.23 -6.19 -4.63
N THR A 90 9.70 -6.57 -3.44
CA THR A 90 10.41 -5.66 -2.54
C THR A 90 11.78 -5.31 -3.11
N ILE A 91 12.01 -4.03 -3.40
CA ILE A 91 13.27 -3.50 -3.91
C ILE A 91 14.10 -2.90 -2.78
N ARG A 92 13.44 -2.27 -1.80
CA ARG A 92 14.06 -1.65 -0.64
C ARG A 92 13.26 -1.99 0.61
N LYS A 93 13.96 -2.41 1.66
CA LYS A 93 13.41 -2.70 2.98
C LYS A 93 14.09 -1.84 4.04
N SER A 94 13.27 -1.20 4.85
CA SER A 94 13.60 -0.43 6.04
C SER A 94 13.59 -1.34 7.27
N LYS A 95 14.49 -1.01 8.19
CA LYS A 95 14.52 -1.62 9.53
C LYS A 95 13.52 -0.99 10.49
N ARG A 96 13.03 0.22 10.19
CA ARG A 96 12.16 1.03 11.06
C ARG A 96 10.69 0.98 10.66
N TYR A 97 10.41 0.85 9.37
CA TYR A 97 9.08 1.10 8.82
C TYR A 97 8.52 -0.15 8.16
N ASP A 98 7.20 -0.29 8.24
CA ASP A 98 6.41 -1.26 7.49
C ASP A 98 5.91 -0.61 6.20
N GLU A 99 6.59 -0.91 5.10
CA GLU A 99 6.29 -0.33 3.80
C GLU A 99 4.95 -0.79 3.24
N ILE A 100 4.49 -1.98 3.62
CA ILE A 100 3.20 -2.48 3.16
C ILE A 100 2.10 -1.65 3.84
N LYS A 101 2.22 -1.43 5.15
CA LYS A 101 1.31 -0.55 5.91
C LYS A 101 1.31 0.88 5.34
N LEU A 102 2.48 1.44 5.05
CA LEU A 102 2.59 2.80 4.48
C LEU A 102 1.98 2.89 3.07
N PHE A 103 2.19 1.88 2.23
CA PHE A 103 1.56 1.83 0.92
C PHE A 103 0.04 1.76 1.03
N LEU A 104 -0.47 0.92 1.93
CA LEU A 104 -1.90 0.80 2.20
C LEU A 104 -2.50 2.11 2.74
N PHE A 105 -1.75 2.86 3.55
CA PHE A 105 -2.18 4.17 4.02
C PHE A 105 -2.35 5.18 2.86
N ASP A 106 -1.36 5.30 1.98
CA ASP A 106 -1.46 6.21 0.83
C ASP A 106 -2.56 5.76 -0.13
N LEU A 107 -2.73 4.45 -0.33
CA LEU A 107 -3.81 3.90 -1.15
C LEU A 107 -5.19 4.13 -0.52
N GLY A 108 -5.33 3.91 0.79
CA GLY A 108 -6.56 4.18 1.53
C GLY A 108 -6.93 5.67 1.49
N SER A 109 -5.93 6.55 1.58
CA SER A 109 -6.13 7.99 1.41
C SER A 109 -6.64 8.35 0.02
N VAL A 110 -6.11 7.69 -1.02
CA VAL A 110 -6.54 7.84 -2.40
C VAL A 110 -7.98 7.33 -2.58
N LEU A 111 -8.33 6.17 -2.01
CA LEU A 111 -9.68 5.61 -2.06
C LEU A 111 -10.72 6.49 -1.36
N ASP A 112 -10.38 7.08 -0.22
CA ASP A 112 -11.28 7.94 0.55
C ASP A 112 -11.67 9.22 -0.21
N LEU A 113 -10.81 9.73 -1.10
CA LEU A 113 -11.15 10.88 -1.97
C LEU A 113 -12.37 10.61 -2.86
N TRP A 114 -12.69 9.35 -3.11
CA TRP A 114 -13.88 8.90 -3.87
C TRP A 114 -14.90 8.20 -2.98
N GLU A 115 -14.80 8.34 -1.66
CA GLU A 115 -15.68 7.71 -0.67
C GLU A 115 -15.70 6.17 -0.76
N CYS A 116 -14.66 5.56 -1.33
CA CYS A 116 -14.49 4.12 -1.44
C CYS A 116 -13.94 3.55 -0.13
N LYS A 117 -14.70 2.71 0.57
CA LYS A 117 -14.27 2.15 1.86
C LYS A 117 -13.67 0.76 1.68
N ILE A 118 -12.52 0.55 2.33
CA ILE A 118 -11.91 -0.76 2.43
C ILE A 118 -12.79 -1.69 3.26
N LYS A 119 -12.92 -2.95 2.83
CA LYS A 119 -13.66 -4.02 3.54
C LYS A 119 -12.77 -5.16 3.98
N SER A 120 -11.71 -5.43 3.23
CA SER A 120 -10.72 -6.44 3.60
C SER A 120 -9.40 -6.16 2.90
N ILE A 121 -8.32 -6.58 3.55
CA ILE A 121 -6.97 -6.57 3.02
C ILE A 121 -6.39 -7.97 3.25
N SER A 122 -5.89 -8.61 2.20
CA SER A 122 -5.07 -9.83 2.28
C SER A 122 -3.68 -9.53 1.75
N VAL A 123 -2.65 -10.07 2.42
CA VAL A 123 -1.26 -9.95 2.01
C VAL A 123 -0.58 -11.30 2.12
N GLU A 124 -0.10 -11.82 0.99
CA GLU A 124 0.41 -13.19 0.88
C GLU A 124 1.78 -13.23 0.17
N GLU A 125 2.67 -14.14 0.57
CA GLU A 125 3.93 -14.41 -0.13
C GLU A 125 3.68 -15.35 -1.31
N MET A 126 4.45 -15.18 -2.40
CA MET A 126 4.35 -15.99 -3.62
C MET A 126 5.56 -16.88 -3.88
#